data_AF-A0A2L2X7C9-F1
#
_entry.id   AF-A0A2L2X7C9-F1
#
_cell.length_a   1.000
_cell.length_b   1.000
_cell.length_c   1.000
_cell.angle_alpha   90.00
_cell.angle_beta   90.00
_cell.angle_gamma   90.00
#
_symmetry.space_group_name_H-M   'P 1'
#
loop_
_entity.id
_entity.type
_entity.pdbx_description
1 polymer ?
#
loop_
_entity_poly.entity_id
_entity_poly.type
_entity_poly.pdbx_seq_one_letter_code
_entity_poly.pdbx_strand_id
1 'polypeptide(L)'
;MATADIAKRYDTNLIALTLDSVSGIPKTSEERLELAFRIFETVSEKGIENSKVFFDPLVLPVCVEQAQAVVALETIRMLKESFDPSANTL
;
A
#
# COMPACT_ATOMS: atom_id res chain seq x y z
N MET A 1 16.36 -12.23 -5.50
CA MET A 1 16.08 -11.86 -4.11
C MET A 1 14.96 -10.84 -4.16
N ALA A 2 13.79 -11.15 -3.60
CA ALA A 2 12.63 -10.25 -3.69
C ALA A 2 12.89 -8.99 -2.86
N THR A 3 12.27 -7.86 -3.21
CA THR A 3 12.47 -6.56 -2.54
C THR A 3 12.28 -6.64 -1.03
N ALA A 4 11.28 -7.40 -0.56
CA ALA A 4 11.05 -7.64 0.86
C ALA A 4 12.21 -8.38 1.56
N ASP A 5 12.87 -9.32 0.89
CA ASP A 5 14.03 -10.02 1.46
C ASP A 5 15.21 -9.05 1.64
N ILE A 6 15.36 -8.09 0.72
CA ILE A 6 16.40 -7.05 0.81
C ILE A 6 16.08 -6.12 1.96
N ALA A 7 14.84 -5.64 2.05
CA ALA A 7 14.40 -4.79 3.14
C ALA A 7 14.61 -5.46 4.51
N LYS A 8 14.29 -6.76 4.63
CA LYS A 8 14.53 -7.52 5.86
C LYS A 8 16.03 -7.66 6.18
N ARG A 9 16.86 -7.95 5.18
CA ARG A 9 18.32 -8.13 5.37
C ARG A 9 19.01 -6.86 5.85
N TYR A 10 18.58 -5.71 5.34
CA TYR A 10 19.21 -4.41 5.63
C TYR A 10 18.42 -3.55 6.63
N ASP A 11 17.36 -4.12 7.21
CA ASP A 11 16.52 -3.48 8.22
C ASP A 11 15.92 -2.12 7.78
N THR A 12 15.50 -2.03 6.51
CA THR A 12 15.01 -0.78 5.92
C THR A 12 13.49 -0.67 5.94
N ASN A 13 13.00 0.56 5.82
CA ASN A 13 11.59 0.81 5.48
C ASN A 13 11.26 0.30 4.07
N LEU A 14 9.98 -0.01 3.85
CA LEU A 14 9.43 -0.49 2.59
C LEU A 14 8.26 0.40 2.16
N ILE A 15 8.26 0.84 0.91
CA ILE A 15 7.08 1.45 0.29
C ILE A 15 6.31 0.34 -0.42
N ALA A 16 5.05 0.19 -0.05
CA ALA A 16 4.11 -0.79 -0.57
C ALA A 16 3.11 -0.09 -1.49
N LEU A 17 3.36 -0.18 -2.80
CA LEU A 17 2.46 0.37 -3.80
C LEU A 17 1.21 -0.52 -3.94
N THR A 18 0.00 0.05 -3.88
CA THR A 18 -1.24 -0.71 -4.08
C THR A 18 -1.56 -0.87 -5.57
N LEU A 19 -0.73 -1.63 -6.29
CA LEU A 19 -0.94 -2.03 -7.69
C LEU A 19 -0.89 -3.54 -7.87
N ASP A 20 -1.57 -4.01 -8.91
CA ASP A 20 -1.45 -5.37 -9.41
C ASP A 20 -0.64 -5.40 -10.70
N SER A 21 0.15 -6.45 -10.90
CA SER A 21 1.02 -6.57 -12.08
C SER A 21 0.27 -6.84 -13.38
N VAL A 22 -0.97 -7.34 -13.31
CA VAL A 22 -1.81 -7.69 -14.46
C VAL A 22 -2.86 -6.62 -14.68
N SER A 23 -3.60 -6.22 -13.64
CA SER A 23 -4.71 -5.26 -13.76
C SER A 23 -4.28 -3.80 -13.58
N GLY A 24 -3.05 -3.54 -13.12
CA GLY A 24 -2.52 -2.19 -12.93
C GLY A 24 -3.00 -1.53 -11.64
N ILE A 25 -3.30 -0.23 -11.71
CA ILE A 25 -3.77 0.56 -10.56
C ILE A 25 -5.28 0.32 -10.38
N PRO A 26 -5.74 -0.20 -9.24
CA PRO A 26 -7.15 -0.41 -9.01
C PRO A 26 -7.93 0.90 -8.98
N LYS A 27 -9.21 0.83 -9.38
CA LYS A 27 -10.04 2.02 -9.58
C LYS A 27 -10.85 2.40 -8.35
N THR A 28 -10.98 1.51 -7.38
CA THR A 28 -11.72 1.73 -6.14
C THR A 28 -10.81 1.67 -4.92
N SER A 29 -11.27 2.28 -3.83
CA SER A 29 -10.56 2.28 -2.55
C SER A 29 -10.55 0.90 -1.91
N GLU A 30 -11.60 0.11 -2.13
CA GLU A 30 -11.76 -1.24 -1.61
C GLU A 30 -10.74 -2.20 -2.25
N GLU A 31 -10.58 -2.13 -3.58
CA GLU A 31 -9.59 -2.95 -4.30
C GLU A 31 -8.16 -2.61 -3.87
N ARG A 32 -7.86 -1.32 -3.64
CA ARG A 32 -6.55 -0.88 -3.11
C ARG A 32 -6.31 -1.39 -1.69
N LEU A 33 -7.35 -1.38 -0.84
CA LEU A 33 -7.28 -1.92 0.50
C LEU A 33 -7.05 -3.44 0.50
N GLU A 34 -7.72 -4.18 -0.40
CA GLU A 34 -7.49 -5.61 -0.57
C GLU A 34 -6.03 -5.92 -0.95
N LEU A 35 -5.47 -5.16 -1.89
CA LEU A 35 -4.06 -5.28 -2.23
C LEU A 35 -3.14 -4.94 -1.05
N ALA A 36 -3.48 -3.92 -0.27
CA ALA A 36 -2.70 -3.55 0.91
C ALA A 36 -2.66 -4.68 1.94
N PHE A 37 -3.80 -5.37 2.19
CA PHE A 37 -3.83 -6.55 3.06
C PHE A 37 -2.98 -7.70 2.53
N ARG A 38 -3.06 -7.99 1.22
CA ARG A 38 -2.21 -9.04 0.60
C ARG A 38 -0.71 -8.72 0.74
N ILE A 39 -0.33 -7.46 0.54
CA ILE A 39 1.07 -7.01 0.73
C ILE A 39 1.45 -7.17 2.20
N PHE A 40 0.59 -6.72 3.12
CA PHE A 40 0.79 -6.83 4.56
C PHE A 40 1.04 -8.26 5.03
N GLU A 41 0.22 -9.22 4.59
CA GLU A 41 0.39 -10.64 4.90
C GLU A 41 1.77 -11.13 4.43
N THR A 42 2.12 -10.82 3.18
CA THR A 42 3.39 -11.23 2.56
C THR A 42 4.61 -10.69 3.32
N VAL A 43 4.59 -9.44 3.77
CA VAL A 43 5.72 -8.83 4.51
C VAL A 43 5.77 -9.29 5.96
N SER A 44 4.60 -9.56 6.56
CA SER A 44 4.48 -10.10 7.91
C SER A 44 5.05 -11.52 7.99
N GLU A 45 4.74 -12.38 7.01
CA GLU A 45 5.32 -13.73 6.89
C GLU A 45 6.86 -13.72 6.79
N LYS A 46 7.42 -12.63 6.23
CA LYS A 46 8.88 -12.41 6.15
C LYS A 46 9.47 -11.77 7.41
N GLY A 47 8.64 -11.50 8.42
CA GLY A 47 9.05 -10.89 9.69
C GLY A 47 9.43 -9.42 9.57
N ILE A 48 8.86 -8.68 8.61
CA ILE A 48 9.00 -7.23 8.53
C ILE A 48 7.94 -6.60 9.42
N GLU A 49 8.34 -5.68 10.30
CA GLU A 49 7.41 -5.00 11.20
C GLU A 49 6.50 -4.05 10.43
N ASN A 50 5.23 -4.00 10.81
CA ASN A 50 4.21 -3.14 10.20
C ASN A 50 4.61 -1.65 10.22
N SER A 51 5.29 -1.23 11.28
CA SER A 51 5.82 0.13 11.45
C SER A 51 6.83 0.53 10.36
N LYS A 52 7.42 -0.44 9.65
CA LYS A 52 8.39 -0.21 8.57
C LYS A 52 7.75 -0.18 7.19
N VAL A 53 6.45 -0.44 7.09
CA VAL A 53 5.71 -0.50 5.81
C VAL A 53 4.91 0.79 5.63
N PHE A 54 5.10 1.43 4.48
CA PHE A 54 4.43 2.66 4.08
C PHE A 54 3.59 2.37 2.84
N PHE A 55 2.27 2.43 2.95
CA PHE A 55 1.38 2.18 1.82
C PHE A 55 1.25 3.43 0.96
N ASP A 56 1.42 3.27 -0.34
CA ASP A 56 1.22 4.32 -1.35
C ASP A 56 0.00 3.92 -2.21
N PRO A 57 -1.12 4.68 -2.13
CA PRO A 57 -2.33 4.40 -2.87
C PRO A 57 -2.23 4.78 -4.36
N LEU A 58 -1.10 5.31 -4.84
CA LEU A 58 -0.83 5.73 -6.22
C LEU A 58 -1.81 6.82 -6.70
N VAL A 59 -1.64 8.04 -6.19
CA VAL A 59 -2.41 9.20 -6.68
C VAL A 59 -2.08 9.49 -8.15
N LEU A 60 -3.12 9.71 -8.97
CA LEU A 60 -2.97 10.02 -10.38
C LEU A 60 -3.04 11.53 -10.64
N PRO A 61 -2.45 12.04 -11.73
CA PRO A 61 -2.59 13.44 -12.11
C PRO A 61 -4.07 13.83 -12.26
N VAL A 62 -4.48 14.89 -11.55
CA VAL A 62 -5.88 15.35 -11.53
C VAL A 62 -6.41 15.73 -12.91
N CYS A 63 -5.54 16.18 -13.82
CA CYS A 63 -5.89 16.53 -15.19
C CYS A 63 -6.19 15.30 -16.09
N VAL A 64 -5.79 14.10 -15.66
CA VAL A 64 -6.04 12.85 -16.38
C VAL A 64 -7.33 12.21 -15.88
N GLU A 65 -7.46 12.07 -14.56
CA GLU A 65 -8.63 11.43 -13.96
C GLU A 65 -8.96 12.02 -12.58
N GLN A 66 -9.77 13.08 -12.56
CA GLN A 66 -10.07 13.84 -11.34
C GLN A 66 -10.73 12.99 -10.23
N ALA A 67 -11.57 12.02 -10.57
CA ALA A 67 -12.23 11.15 -9.60
C ALA A 67 -11.22 10.32 -8.78
N GLN A 68 -10.05 10.01 -9.34
CA GLN A 68 -9.02 9.19 -8.69
C GLN A 68 -8.32 9.93 -7.53
N ALA A 69 -8.42 11.26 -7.47
CA ALA A 69 -7.95 12.02 -6.31
C ALA A 69 -8.78 11.69 -5.05
N VAL A 70 -10.11 11.57 -5.20
CA VAL A 70 -11.01 11.20 -4.09
C VAL A 70 -10.77 9.75 -3.67
N VAL A 71 -10.62 8.84 -4.65
CA VAL A 71 -10.30 7.43 -4.39
C VAL A 71 -9.01 7.30 -3.57
N ALA A 72 -7.95 8.02 -3.94
CA ALA A 72 -6.68 7.98 -3.20
C ALA A 72 -6.81 8.44 -1.74
N LEU A 73 -7.53 9.54 -1.50
CA LEU A 73 -7.79 10.04 -0.15
C LEU A 73 -8.62 9.05 0.68
N GLU A 74 -9.63 8.45 0.05
CA GLU A 74 -10.48 7.46 0.69
C GLU A 74 -9.70 6.18 1.03
N THR A 75 -8.80 5.73 0.14
CA THR A 75 -7.87 4.64 0.43
C THR A 75 -6.99 4.96 1.64
N ILE A 76 -6.45 6.18 1.75
CA ILE A 76 -5.66 6.58 2.93
C ILE A 76 -6.52 6.48 4.20
N ARG A 77 -7.74 7.02 4.18
CA ARG A 77 -8.67 6.93 5.32
C ARG A 77 -8.92 5.47 5.72
N MET A 78 -9.26 4.61 4.76
CA MET A 78 -9.53 3.20 4.99
C MET A 78 -8.30 2.45 5.53
N LEU A 79 -7.11 2.71 5.00
CA LEU A 79 -5.86 2.14 5.52
C LEU A 79 -5.60 2.56 6.97
N LYS A 80 -5.86 3.82 7.33
CA LYS A 80 -5.66 4.29 8.71
C LYS A 80 -6.60 3.63 9.70
N GLU A 81 -7.84 3.34 9.27
CA GLU A 81 -8.88 2.70 10.09
C GLU A 81 -8.76 1.17 10.17
N SER A 82 -8.18 0.55 9.15
CA SER A 82 -8.15 -0.92 9.02
C SER A 82 -6.99 -1.60 9.76
N PHE A 83 -6.01 -0.84 10.24
CA PHE A 83 -4.80 -1.35 10.87
C PHE A 83 -4.65 -0.82 12.30
N ASP A 84 -4.22 -1.68 13.22
CA ASP A 84 -3.83 -1.33 14.59
C ASP A 84 -2.41 -1.87 14.88
N PRO A 85 -1.41 -1.03 15.13
CA PRO A 85 -1.45 0.43 15.08
C PRO A 85 -1.73 0.95 13.65
N SER A 86 -2.22 2.18 13.55
CA SER A 86 -2.60 2.81 12.28
C SER A 86 -1.49 2.71 11.22
N ALA A 87 -1.84 2.28 10.01
CA ALA A 87 -0.88 2.05 8.93
C ALA A 87 -0.15 3.34 8.53
N ASN A 88 1.15 3.26 8.18
CA ASN A 88 1.84 4.39 7.57
C ASN A 88 1.42 4.54 6.10
N THR A 89 1.28 5.78 5.65
CA THR A 89 0.86 6.11 4.27
C THR A 89 1.73 7.22 3.72
N LEU A 90 1.93 7.24 2.40
CA LEU A 90 2.63 8.30 1.66
C LEU A 90 1.68 9.05 0.72
#